data_AF-A0A368FJP5-F1
#
_entry.id   AF-A0A368FJP5-F1
#
_cell.length_a   1.000
_cell.length_b   1.000
_cell.length_c   1.000
_cell.angle_alpha   90.00
_cell.angle_beta   90.00
_cell.angle_gamma   90.00
#
_symmetry.space_group_name_H-M   'P 1'
#
loop_
_entity.id
_entity.type
_entity.pdbx_description
1 polymer ?
#
loop_
_entity_poly.entity_id
_entity_poly.type
_entity_poly.pdbx_seq_one_letter_code
_entity_poly.pdbx_strand_id
1 'polypeptide(L)'
;MFEIPYNSPYAEWKAYTVKQKVMGGYRMPPPPAMPEEMVVIMELAWNHDPEKRPDATNLRKLLEEVNKKYGGQEDSSPVKAR
;
A
#
# COMPACT_ATOMS: atom_id res chain seq x y z
N MET A 1 3.62 -16.66 -9.67
CA MET A 1 2.21 -16.52 -9.28
C MET A 1 2.13 -15.36 -8.32
N PHE A 2 1.35 -14.32 -8.62
CA PHE A 2 1.15 -13.18 -7.72
C PHE A 2 0.18 -13.63 -6.61
N GLU A 3 0.70 -13.85 -5.40
CA GLU A 3 -0.13 -14.21 -4.26
C GLU A 3 -0.70 -12.93 -3.65
N ILE A 4 -2.01 -12.92 -3.41
CA ILE A 4 -2.66 -11.88 -2.59
C ILE A 4 -2.58 -12.38 -1.15
N PRO A 5 -1.65 -11.85 -0.33
CA PRO A 5 -1.31 -12.47 0.95
C PRO A 5 -2.39 -12.24 2.02
N TYR A 6 -3.32 -11.30 1.80
CA TYR A 6 -4.32 -10.90 2.78
C TYR A 6 -5.69 -10.77 2.14
N ASN A 7 -6.72 -11.34 2.78
CA ASN A 7 -8.12 -11.12 2.39
C ASN A 7 -8.63 -9.74 2.85
N SER A 8 -8.13 -9.23 3.97
CA SER A 8 -8.53 -7.95 4.55
C SER A 8 -7.41 -7.34 5.42
N PRO A 9 -7.26 -6.01 5.46
CA PRO A 9 -6.33 -5.36 6.37
C PRO A 9 -6.63 -5.71 7.83
N TYR A 10 -5.58 -6.14 8.53
CA TYR A 10 -5.58 -6.51 9.94
C TYR A 10 -6.66 -7.55 10.30
N ALA A 11 -6.89 -8.53 9.42
CA ALA A 11 -7.98 -9.52 9.54
C ALA A 11 -8.06 -10.22 10.89
N GLU A 12 -6.93 -10.44 11.55
CA GLU A 12 -6.84 -11.10 12.87
C GLU A 12 -7.32 -10.23 14.04
N TRP A 13 -7.53 -8.92 13.82
CA TRP A 13 -7.80 -7.97 14.90
C TRP A 13 -9.17 -7.31 14.78
N LYS A 14 -9.85 -7.18 15.92
CA LYS A 14 -11.03 -6.33 16.05
C LYS A 14 -10.63 -4.86 15.86
N ALA A 15 -11.57 -4.04 15.39
CA ALA A 15 -11.35 -2.63 15.09
C ALA A 15 -10.71 -1.83 16.24
N TYR A 16 -11.12 -2.09 17.49
CA TYR A 16 -10.53 -1.44 18.67
C TYR A 16 -9.03 -1.76 18.84
N THR A 17 -8.64 -3.03 18.65
CA THR A 17 -7.25 -3.46 18.73
C THR A 17 -6.41 -2.84 17.61
N VAL A 18 -6.97 -2.75 16.40
CA VAL A 18 -6.31 -2.06 15.27
C VAL A 18 -6.06 -0.60 15.63
N LYS A 19 -7.06 0.11 16.15
CA LYS A 19 -6.93 1.51 16.58
C LYS A 19 -5.79 1.68 17.59
N GLN A 20 -5.78 0.88 18.65
CA GLN A 20 -4.74 0.99 19.69
C GLN A 20 -3.33 0.75 19.12
N LYS A 21 -3.15 -0.29 18.31
CA LYS A 21 -1.85 -0.62 17.73
C LYS A 21 -1.37 0.44 16.75
N VAL A 22 -2.24 0.90 15.85
CA VAL A 22 -1.90 1.94 14.86
C VAL A 22 -1.57 3.27 15.54
N MET A 23 -2.31 3.64 16.59
CA MET A 23 -1.99 4.82 17.40
C MET A 23 -0.66 4.67 18.14
N GLY A 24 -0.32 3.45 18.57
CA GLY A 24 0.98 3.11 19.17
C GLY A 24 2.14 2.99 18.17
N GLY A 25 1.93 3.29 16.89
CA GLY A 25 2.96 3.30 15.86
C GLY A 25 3.10 2.02 15.05
N TYR A 26 2.38 0.94 15.39
CA TYR A 26 2.39 -0.27 14.58
C TYR A 26 1.79 -0.04 13.20
N ARG A 27 2.37 -0.69 12.19
CA ARG A 27 1.85 -0.78 10.82
C ARG A 27 2.00 -2.23 10.33
N MET A 28 1.12 -2.65 9.43
CA MET A 28 1.16 -4.00 8.86
C MET A 28 2.49 -4.23 8.10
N PRO A 29 3.17 -5.37 8.27
CA PRO A 29 4.37 -5.67 7.49
C PRO A 29 4.03 -5.83 6.01
N PRO A 30 4.92 -5.37 5.11
CA PRO A 30 4.72 -5.55 3.68
C PRO A 30 4.78 -7.05 3.31
N PRO A 31 4.05 -7.46 2.27
CA PRO A 31 4.21 -8.78 1.66
C PRO A 31 5.67 -9.07 1.23
N PRO A 32 6.11 -10.34 1.24
CA PRO A 32 7.48 -10.71 0.84
C PRO A 32 7.88 -10.28 -0.58
N ALA A 33 6.93 -10.25 -1.52
CA ALA A 33 7.18 -9.91 -2.92
C ALA A 33 7.03 -8.41 -3.24
N MET A 34 6.84 -7.56 -2.23
CA MET A 34 6.59 -6.13 -2.45
C MET A 34 7.91 -5.37 -2.72
N PRO A 35 7.98 -4.54 -3.79
CA PRO A 35 9.14 -3.70 -4.05
C PRO A 35 9.42 -2.73 -2.89
N GLU A 36 10.70 -2.47 -2.61
CA GLU A 36 11.14 -1.59 -1.53
C GLU A 36 10.56 -0.17 -1.68
N GLU A 37 10.49 0.34 -2.92
CA GLU A 37 9.93 1.65 -3.22
C GLU A 37 8.43 1.73 -2.85
N MET A 38 7.69 0.64 -3.01
CA MET A 38 6.30 0.59 -2.57
C MET A 38 6.18 0.60 -1.05
N VAL A 39 7.11 -0.04 -0.35
CA VAL A 39 7.17 0.01 1.12
C VAL A 39 7.39 1.45 1.58
N VAL A 40 8.34 2.16 0.97
CA VAL A 40 8.60 3.58 1.26
C VAL A 40 7.38 4.46 1.01
N ILE A 41 6.66 4.24 -0.11
CA ILE A 41 5.44 5.00 -0.42
C ILE A 41 4.34 4.74 0.62
N MET A 42 4.15 3.48 1.04
CA MET A 42 3.20 3.16 2.11
C MET A 42 3.59 3.85 3.42
N GLU A 43 4.88 3.85 3.77
CA GLU A 43 5.47 4.56 4.91
C GLU A 43 5.20 6.06 4.94
N LEU A 44 5.32 6.70 3.79
CA LEU A 44 4.95 8.11 3.63
C LEU A 44 3.45 8.32 3.80
N ALA A 45 2.62 7.48 3.17
CA ALA A 45 1.16 7.62 3.17
C ALA A 45 0.53 7.44 4.56
N TRP A 46 1.07 6.55 5.40
CA TRP A 46 0.54 6.29 6.75
C TRP A 46 1.38 6.92 7.88
N ASN A 47 2.15 7.98 7.58
CA ASN A 47 2.96 8.69 8.55
C ASN A 47 2.11 9.16 9.75
N HIS A 48 2.68 9.09 10.95
CA HIS A 48 1.99 9.54 12.17
C HIS A 48 1.67 11.04 12.10
N ASP A 49 2.60 11.83 11.57
CA ASP A 49 2.45 13.25 11.33
C ASP A 49 1.67 13.48 10.02
N PRO A 50 0.46 14.07 10.07
CA PRO A 50 -0.34 14.32 8.87
C PRO A 50 0.35 15.23 7.85
N GLU A 51 1.16 16.19 8.31
CA GLU A 51 1.84 17.17 7.44
C GLU A 51 2.97 16.53 6.63
N LYS A 52 3.44 15.35 7.04
CA LYS A 52 4.46 14.57 6.32
C LYS A 52 3.86 13.62 5.30
N ARG A 53 2.53 13.47 5.25
CA ARG A 53 1.88 12.59 4.28
C ARG A 53 1.87 13.27 2.91
N PRO A 54 2.10 12.52 1.83
CA PRO A 54 1.94 13.05 0.49
C PRO A 54 0.45 13.36 0.25
N ASP A 55 0.18 14.49 -0.38
CA ASP A 55 -1.12 14.72 -1.01
C ASP A 55 -1.35 13.75 -2.18
N ALA A 56 -2.58 13.71 -2.69
CA ALA A 56 -2.95 12.81 -3.77
C ALA A 56 -2.16 13.04 -5.07
N THR A 57 -1.77 14.29 -5.36
CA THR A 57 -1.01 14.63 -6.57
C THR A 57 0.43 14.11 -6.47
N ASN A 58 1.07 14.31 -5.32
CA ASN A 58 2.42 13.82 -5.06
C ASN A 58 2.46 12.30 -4.93
N LEU A 59 1.47 11.70 -4.27
CA LEU A 59 1.32 10.25 -4.17
C LEU A 59 1.20 9.61 -5.56
N ARG A 60 0.39 10.20 -6.46
CA ARG A 60 0.27 9.74 -7.84
C ARG A 60 1.60 9.73 -8.57
N LYS A 61 2.39 10.80 -8.47
CA LYS A 61 3.71 10.88 -9.11
C LYS A 61 4.64 9.77 -8.61
N LEU A 62 4.68 9.55 -7.28
CA LEU A 62 5.48 8.48 -6.69
C LEU A 62 5.10 7.10 -7.23
N LEU A 63 3.79 6.82 -7.32
CA LEU A 63 3.28 5.56 -7.88
C LEU A 63 3.58 5.41 -9.38
N GLU A 64 3.51 6.49 -10.15
CA GLU A 64 3.87 6.49 -11.57
C GLU A 64 5.35 6.15 -11.79
N GLU A 65 6.27 6.64 -10.93
CA GLU A 65 7.69 6.29 -11.01
C GLU A 65 7.94 4.80 -10.72
N VAL A 66 7.27 4.25 -9.70
CA VAL A 66 7.34 2.80 -9.42
C VAL A 66 6.76 2.01 -10.60
N ASN A 67 5.61 2.43 -11.15
CA ASN A 67 5.01 1.78 -12.31
C ASN A 67 5.90 1.86 -13.55
N LYS A 68 6.67 2.93 -13.77
CA LYS A 68 7.64 2.96 -14.88
C LYS A 68 8.76 1.94 -14.69
N LYS A 69 9.19 1.73 -13.44
CA LYS A 69 10.26 0.80 -13.08
C LYS A 69 9.82 -0.67 -13.16
N TYR A 70 8.60 -0.98 -12.74
CA TYR A 70 8.09 -2.36 -12.62
C TYR A 70 6.99 -2.72 -13.63
N GLY A 71 6.40 -1.75 -14.33
CA GLY A 71 5.24 -1.91 -15.23
C GLY A 71 5.55 -2.54 -16.59
N GLY A 72 6.59 -3.36 -16.67
CA GLY A 72 6.93 -4.15 -17.86
C GLY A 72 6.28 -5.54 -17.86
N GLN A 73 4.94 -5.59 -17.91
CA GLN A 73 4.12 -6.66 -18.49
C GLN A 73 2.63 -6.30 -18.35
N GLU A 74 2.07 -5.73 -19.42
CA GLU A 74 0.62 -5.56 -19.56
C GLU A 74 0.00 -6.92 -19.90
N ASP A 75 -0.55 -7.63 -18.92
CA ASP A 75 -1.70 -8.50 -19.19
C ASP A 75 -2.93 -7.59 -19.27
N SER A 76 -3.08 -6.97 -20.44
CA SER A 76 -4.31 -6.34 -20.91
C SER A 76 -5.42 -7.39 -20.91
N SER A 77 -6.17 -7.47 -19.81
CA SER A 77 -7.50 -8.06 -19.80
C SER A 77 -8.51 -6.93 -19.62
N PRO A 78 -9.35 -6.63 -20.63
CA PRO A 78 -10.36 -5.60 -20.51
C PRO A 78 -11.36 -6.02 -19.43
N VAL A 79 -11.47 -5.23 -18.37
CA VAL A 79 -12.54 -5.37 -17.37
C VAL A 79 -13.86 -5.09 -18.11
N LYS A 80 -14.59 -6.16 -18.46
CA LYS A 80 -15.95 -6.05 -18.99
C LYS A 80 -16.81 -5.29 -17.99
N ALA A 81 -17.31 -4.13 -18.41
CA ALA A 81 -18.40 -3.43 -17.74
C ALA A 81 -19.60 -4.39 -17.61
N ARG A 82 -20.13 -4.50 -16.39
CA ARG A 82 -21.41 -5.14 -16.09
C ARG A 82 -22.50 -4.08 -16.03
#